data_AF-A0AAD1ETK9-F1
#
_entry.id   AF-A0AAD1ETK9-F1
#
_cell.length_a   1.000
_cell.length_b   1.000
_cell.length_c   1.000
_cell.angle_alpha   90.00
_cell.angle_beta   90.00
_cell.angle_gamma   90.00
#
_symmetry.space_group_name_H-M   'P 1'
#
loop_
_entity.id
_entity.type
_entity.pdbx_description
1 polymer ?
#
loop_
_entity_poly.entity_id
_entity_poly.type
_entity_poly.pdbx_seq_one_letter_code
_entity_poly.pdbx_strand_id
1 'polypeptide(L)' 'MEFDDKVPIYLQIKQYLYQAIITDRLKSGAQLPAVRQLAAELTVNVNT' A
#
# COMPACT_ATOMS: atom_id res chain seq x y z
N MET A 1 9.69 3.18 2.50
CA MET A 1 9.70 2.17 1.43
C MET A 1 10.25 2.87 0.22
N GLU A 2 11.37 2.43 -0.32
CA GLU A 2 11.87 2.99 -1.59
C GLU A 2 11.07 2.32 -2.71
N PHE A 3 10.37 3.13 -3.51
CA PHE A 3 9.65 2.65 -4.68
C PHE A 3 10.61 2.54 -5.86
N ASP A 4 10.49 1.47 -6.63
CA ASP A 4 11.26 1.31 -7.87
C ASP A 4 10.55 2.07 -9.00
N ASP A 5 11.18 3.14 -9.51
CA ASP A 5 10.62 3.93 -10.62
C ASP A 5 10.42 3.13 -11.91
N LYS A 6 11.02 1.94 -12.04
CA LYS A 6 10.84 1.03 -13.18
C LYS A 6 9.56 0.20 -13.09
N VAL A 7 8.92 0.16 -11.93
CA VAL A 7 7.69 -0.59 -11.70
C VAL A 7 6.54 0.39 -11.43
N PRO A 8 5.38 0.25 -12.09
CA PRO A 8 4.23 1.09 -11.79
C PRO A 8 3.89 1.11 -10.29
N ILE A 9 3.77 2.31 -9.71
CA ILE A 9 3.60 2.51 -8.26
C ILE A 9 2.36 1.75 -7.73
N TYR A 10 1.25 1.72 -8.49
CA TYR A 10 0.04 0.99 -8.09
C TYR A 10 0.28 -0.52 -7.88
N LEU A 11 1.20 -1.13 -8.66
CA LEU A 11 1.57 -2.55 -8.49
C LEU A 11 2.38 -2.75 -7.20
N GLN A 12 3.25 -1.80 -6.87
CA GLN A 12 4.04 -1.86 -5.65
C GLN A 12 3.16 -1.67 -4.40
N ILE A 13 2.19 -0.76 -4.46
CA ILE A 13 1.17 -0.58 -3.39
C ILE A 13 0.35 -1.87 -3.22
N LYS A 14 -0.08 -2.48 -4.33
CA LYS A 14 -0.81 -3.76 -4.32
C LYS A 14 0.01 -4.86 -3.64
N GLN A 15 1.28 -4.99 -3.99
CA GLN A 15 2.19 -5.96 -3.40
C GLN A 15 2.38 -5.72 -1.89
N TYR A 16 2.52 -4.46 -1.48
CA TYR A 16 2.61 -4.07 -0.08
C TYR A 16 1.37 -4.50 0.72
N LEU A 17 0.17 -4.26 0.18
CA LEU A 17 -1.08 -4.66 0.83
C LEU A 17 -1.19 -6.19 0.95
N TYR A 18 -0.78 -6.95 -0.08
CA TYR A 18 -0.73 -8.41 0.00
C TYR A 18 0.22 -8.89 1.09
N GLN A 19 1.40 -8.29 1.19
CA GLN A 19 2.35 -8.60 2.25
C GLN A 19 1.74 -8.34 3.64
N ALA A 20 1.03 -7.22 3.80
CA ALA A 20 0.37 -6.86 5.05
C ALA A 20 -0.74 -7.86 5.45
N ILE A 21 -1.47 -8.40 4.48
CA ILE A 21 -2.47 -9.46 4.70
C ILE A 21 -1.78 -10.77 5.08
N ILE A 22 -0.76 -11.19 4.33
CA ILE A 22 -0.04 -12.46 4.55
C ILE A 22 0.66 -12.47 5.92
N THR A 23 1.13 -11.31 6.39
CA THR A 23 1.81 -11.17 7.68
C THR A 23 0.86 -10.88 8.85
N ASP A 24 -0.46 -11.01 8.65
CA ASP A 24 -1.50 -10.71 9.65
C ASP A 24 -1.49 -9.28 10.21
N ARG A 25 -0.72 -8.37 9.59
CA ARG A 25 -0.79 -6.93 9.90
C ARG A 25 -2.14 -6.34 9.51
N LEU A 26 -2.74 -6.87 8.43
CA LEU A 26 -4.04 -6.47 7.93
C LEU A 26 -4.98 -7.69 7.98
N LYS A 27 -5.74 -7.78 9.07
CA LYS A 27 -6.60 -8.92 9.34
C LYS A 27 -7.82 -8.91 8.43
N SER A 28 -8.31 -10.12 8.11
CA SER A 28 -9.58 -10.26 7.40
C SER A 28 -10.71 -9.58 8.19
N GLY A 29 -11.51 -8.76 7.50
CA GLY A 29 -12.58 -7.95 8.11
C GLY A 29 -12.11 -6.66 8.78
N ALA A 30 -10.80 -6.39 8.86
CA ALA A 30 -10.30 -5.10 9.32
C ALA A 30 -10.56 -4.01 8.26
N GLN A 31 -10.88 -2.81 8.72
CA GLN A 31 -11.05 -1.67 7.83
C GLN A 31 -9.69 -1.28 7.21
N LEU A 32 -9.69 -1.08 5.90
CA LEU A 32 -8.52 -0.59 5.18
C LEU A 32 -8.22 0.87 5.54
N PRO A 33 -6.94 1.29 5.51
CA PRO A 33 -6.58 2.70 5.66
C PRO A 33 -7.27 3.55 4.60
N ALA A 34 -7.58 4.81 4.94
CA ALA A 34 -8.05 5.75 3.94
C ALA A 34 -6.96 5.96 2.86
N VAL A 35 -7.35 6.15 1.60
CA VAL A 35 -6.41 6.37 0.48
C VAL A 35 -5.39 7.46 0.79
N ARG A 36 -5.83 8.56 1.42
CA ARG A 36 -4.94 9.66 1.83
C ARG A 36 -3.93 9.27 2.91
N GLN A 37 -4.34 8.45 3.87
CA GLN A 37 -3.43 7.96 4.92
C GLN A 37 -2.39 7.02 4.31
N LEU A 38 -2.83 6.10 3.45
CA LEU A 38 -1.95 5.18 2.74
C LEU A 38 -0.96 5.94 1.83
N ALA A 39 -1.43 6.97 1.13
CA ALA A 39 -0.60 7.83 0.30
C ALA A 39 0.46 8.59 1.12
N ALA A 40 0.10 9.08 2.31
CA ALA A 40 1.03 9.74 3.22
C ALA A 40 2.07 8.77 3.80
N GLU A 41 1.65 7.58 4.24
CA GLU A 41 2.54 6.54 4.78
C GLU A 41 3.54 6.03 3.73
N LEU A 42 3.06 5.84 2.50
CA LEU A 42 3.88 5.37 1.40
C LEU A 42 4.59 6.52 0.67
N THR A 43 4.31 7.78 1.01
CA THR A 43 4.88 8.97 0.32
C THR A 43 4.63 8.92 -1.20
N VAL A 44 3.45 8.46 -1.61
CA VAL A 44 3.02 8.32 -3.01
C VAL A 44 1.91 9.31 -3.35
N ASN A 45 1.68 9.56 -4.64
CA ASN A 45 0.57 10.42 -5.08
C ASN A 45 -0.78 9.72 -4.82
N VAL A 46 -1.71 10.43 -4.18
CA VAL A 46 -3.08 9.99 -3.86
C VAL A 46 -3.91 9.52 -5.06
N ASN A 47 -3.58 9.97 -6.27
CA ASN A 47 -4.30 9.61 -7.50
C ASN A 47 -3.73 8.36 -8.20
N THR A 48 -2.75 7.69 -7.61
CA THR A 48 -2.07 6.51 -8.17
C THR A 48 -2.74 5.22 -7.70
#